data_AF-A0A137PBF0-F1
#
_entry.id   AF-A0A137PBF0-F1
#
_cell.length_a   1.000
_cell.length_b   1.000
_cell.length_c   1.000
_cell.angle_alpha   90.00
_cell.angle_beta   90.00
_cell.angle_gamma   90.00
#
_symmetry.space_group_name_H-M   'P 1'
#
loop_
_entity.id
_entity.type
_entity.pdbx_description
1 polymer ?
#
loop_
_entity_poly.entity_id
_entity_poly.type
_entity_poly.pdbx_seq_one_letter_code
_entity_poly.pdbx_strand_id
1 'polypeptide(L)'
;MRPKVQQNCVECKRRKIKCSRAQPCSNCLKSGVFCFYINKKQISIEADESRSKTQDLTRYQVLRNLKLEEKWLKLVFKVEMVINWCSEDPRLVHLVVSY
;
A
#
# COMPACT_ATOMS: atom_id res chain seq x y z
N MET A 1 24.58 32.68 7.68
CA MET A 1 24.38 31.21 7.65
C MET A 1 24.08 30.71 9.05
N ARG A 2 23.06 29.87 9.24
CA ARG A 2 22.74 29.27 10.55
C ARG A 2 23.63 28.04 10.81
N PRO A 3 24.34 27.94 11.95
CA PRO A 3 25.16 26.77 12.26
C PRO A 3 24.31 25.49 12.32
N LYS A 4 24.77 24.42 11.68
CA LYS A 4 24.09 23.12 11.69
C LYS A 4 24.24 22.50 13.08
N VAL A 5 23.15 22.48 13.85
CA VAL A 5 23.14 21.90 15.21
C VAL A 5 23.36 20.39 15.12
N GLN A 6 24.47 19.92 15.69
CA GLN A 6 24.77 18.48 15.79
C GLN A 6 23.72 17.80 16.69
N GLN A 7 23.07 16.77 16.14
CA GLN A 7 22.00 16.06 16.83
C GLN A 7 22.56 15.14 17.92
N ASN A 8 21.80 14.98 19.00
CA ASN A 8 22.07 13.96 20.01
C ASN A 8 21.70 12.57 19.46
N CYS A 9 22.36 11.52 19.94
CA CYS A 9 21.93 10.15 19.63
C CYS A 9 20.50 9.90 20.14
N VAL A 10 19.83 8.88 19.60
CA VAL A 10 18.44 8.57 19.93
C VAL A 10 18.27 8.33 21.43
N GLU A 11 19.21 7.62 22.04
CA GLU A 11 19.11 7.27 23.46
C GLU A 11 19.35 8.47 24.39
N CYS A 12 20.35 9.31 24.12
CA CYS A 12 20.54 10.55 24.89
C CYS A 12 19.39 11.53 24.69
N LYS A 13 18.79 11.56 23.49
CA LYS A 13 17.59 12.35 23.20
C LYS A 13 16.39 11.83 24.00
N ARG A 14 16.18 10.50 24.05
CA ARG A 14 15.13 9.83 24.84
C ARG A 14 15.29 10.10 26.34
N ARG A 15 16.51 9.99 26.85
CA ARG A 15 16.86 10.25 28.27
C ARG A 15 16.94 11.74 28.62
N LYS A 16 16.85 12.63 27.62
CA LYS A 16 17.00 14.09 27.78
C LYS A 16 18.31 14.52 28.46
N ILE A 17 19.40 13.80 28.19
CA ILE A 17 20.74 14.08 28.73
C ILE A 17 21.68 14.63 27.65
N LYS A 18 22.75 15.32 28.07
CA LYS A 18 23.78 15.81 27.16
C LYS A 18 24.48 14.64 26.48
N CYS A 19 24.54 14.65 25.15
CA CYS A 19 25.23 13.63 24.36
C CYS A 19 26.69 14.06 24.12
N SER A 20 27.65 13.14 24.28
CA SER A 20 29.05 13.40 23.91
C SER A 20 29.29 13.40 22.40
N ARG A 21 28.31 12.93 21.62
CA ARG A 21 28.32 12.87 20.15
C ARG A 21 29.43 12.00 19.54
N ALA A 22 30.13 11.19 20.34
CA ALA A 22 30.99 10.12 19.86
C ALA A 22 30.18 8.91 19.35
N GLN A 23 30.85 7.96 18.68
CA GLN A 23 30.27 6.72 18.19
C GLN A 23 31.03 5.51 18.75
N PRO A 24 30.48 4.81 19.76
CA PRO A 24 29.28 5.15 20.55
C PRO A 24 29.49 6.35 21.48
N CYS A 25 28.41 7.04 21.87
CA CYS A 25 28.56 8.17 22.80
C CYS A 25 28.88 7.66 24.22
N SER A 26 29.54 8.48 25.04
CA SER A 26 30.07 8.07 26.35
C SER A 26 28.98 7.54 27.28
N ASN A 27 27.78 8.13 27.26
CA ASN A 27 26.66 7.67 28.07
C ASN A 27 26.12 6.32 27.59
N CYS A 28 26.04 6.11 26.28
CA CYS A 28 25.59 4.83 25.72
C CYS A 28 26.61 3.73 25.97
N LEU A 29 27.90 4.03 25.81
CA LEU A 29 29.00 3.13 26.13
C LEU A 29 28.97 2.71 27.61
N LYS A 30 28.86 3.68 28.54
CA LYS A 30 28.76 3.40 29.98
C LYS A 30 27.50 2.62 30.37
N SER A 31 26.39 2.85 29.67
CA SER A 31 25.12 2.17 29.94
C SER A 31 25.00 0.81 29.24
N GLY A 32 25.96 0.43 28.38
CA GLY A 32 25.89 -0.81 27.60
C GLY A 32 24.71 -0.87 26.61
N VAL A 33 24.20 0.28 26.16
CA VAL A 33 23.04 0.37 25.26
C VAL A 33 23.44 0.72 23.85
N PHE A 34 22.64 0.28 22.88
CA PHE A 34 22.89 0.55 21.47
C PHE A 34 22.82 2.05 21.15
N CYS A 35 23.90 2.59 20.57
CA CYS A 35 24.02 4.00 20.22
C CYS A 35 23.81 4.19 18.72
N PHE A 36 22.74 4.88 18.34
CA PHE A 36 22.49 5.22 16.94
C PHE A 36 21.92 6.63 16.79
N TYR A 37 22.07 7.19 15.59
CA TYR A 37 21.67 8.54 15.23
C TYR A 37 20.77 8.45 14.00
N ILE A 38 19.60 9.09 14.06
CA ILE A 38 18.64 9.07 12.96
C ILE A 38 19.03 10.14 11.94
N ASN A 39 19.30 9.69 10.70
CA ASN A 39 19.44 10.58 9.55
C ASN A 39 18.07 10.83 8.93
N LYS A 40 17.50 12.03 9.17
CA LYS A 40 16.16 12.40 8.66
C LYS A 40 16.05 12.36 7.12
N LYS A 41 17.17 12.42 6.39
CA LYS A 41 17.18 12.32 4.92
C LYS A 41 16.75 10.95 4.39
N GLN A 42 17.01 9.87 5.13
CA GLN A 42 16.69 8.52 4.66
C GLN A 42 15.22 8.16 4.91
N ILE A 43 14.67 8.59 6.06
CA ILE A 43 13.27 8.33 6.43
C ILE A 43 12.29 8.94 5.43
N SER A 44 12.56 10.15 4.91
CA SER A 44 11.70 10.78 3.92
C SER A 44 11.68 10.03 2.59
N ILE A 45 12.82 9.46 2.17
CA ILE A 45 12.92 8.74 0.90
C ILE A 45 12.17 7.40 1.00
N GLU A 46 12.40 6.64 2.07
CA GLU A 46 11.74 5.34 2.27
C GLU A 46 10.23 5.49 2.52
N ALA A 47 9.80 6.52 3.27
CA ALA A 47 8.38 6.75 3.54
C ALA A 47 7.61 7.17 2.28
N ASP A 48 8.18 8.02 1.42
CA ASP A 48 7.55 8.39 0.14
C ASP A 48 7.54 7.21 -0.84
N GLU A 49 8.63 6.45 -0.93
CA GLU A 49 8.73 5.31 -1.85
C GLU A 49 7.76 4.18 -1.45
N SER A 50 7.62 3.91 -0.16
CA SER A 50 6.65 2.92 0.37
C SER A 50 5.21 3.35 0.12
N ARG A 51 4.92 4.66 0.22
CA ARG A 51 3.57 5.22 0.01
C ARG A 51 3.17 5.19 -1.47
N SER A 52 4.09 5.52 -2.38
CA SER A 52 3.84 5.48 -3.82
C SER A 52 3.56 4.04 -4.31
N LYS A 53 4.40 3.07 -3.93
CA LYS A 53 4.20 1.65 -4.31
C LYS A 53 2.87 1.07 -3.81
N THR A 54 2.46 1.44 -2.59
CA THR A 54 1.19 0.96 -2.00
C THR A 54 -0.03 1.57 -2.70
N GLN A 55 0.04 2.84 -3.09
CA GLN A 55 -1.03 3.52 -3.84
C GLN A 55 -1.18 2.99 -5.28
N ASP A 56 -0.09 2.66 -5.96
CA ASP A 56 -0.14 2.12 -7.32
C ASP A 56 -0.73 0.70 -7.37
N LEU A 57 -0.39 -0.16 -6.39
CA LEU A 57 -0.95 -1.51 -6.28
C LEU A 57 -2.46 -1.51 -6.02
N THR A 58 -2.93 -0.64 -5.10
CA THR A 58 -4.36 -0.50 -4.78
C THR A 58 -5.16 0.05 -5.97
N ARG A 59 -4.63 1.02 -6.72
CA ARG A 59 -5.25 1.54 -7.95
C ARG A 59 -5.44 0.45 -9.01
N TYR A 60 -4.42 -0.38 -9.24
CA TYR A 60 -4.51 -1.47 -10.21
C TYR A 60 -5.52 -2.55 -9.80
N GLN A 61 -5.64 -2.86 -8.51
CA GLN A 61 -6.65 -3.78 -7.98
C GLN A 61 -8.09 -3.27 -8.20
N VAL A 62 -8.36 -1.98 -7.95
CA VAL A 62 -9.68 -1.37 -8.19
C VAL A 62 -10.03 -1.41 -9.68
N LEU A 63 -9.10 -1.00 -10.56
CA LEU A 63 -9.32 -1.04 -12.01
C LEU A 63 -9.61 -2.47 -12.51
N ARG A 64 -8.94 -3.48 -11.95
CA ARG A 64 -9.19 -4.88 -12.26
C ARG A 64 -10.60 -5.31 -11.84
N ASN A 65 -11.05 -4.94 -10.64
CA ASN A 65 -12.37 -5.29 -10.13
C ASN A 65 -13.50 -4.65 -10.96
N LEU A 66 -13.38 -3.36 -11.32
CA LEU A 66 -14.32 -2.68 -12.21
C LEU A 66 -14.41 -3.38 -13.59
N LYS A 67 -13.27 -3.81 -14.14
CA LYS A 67 -13.22 -4.53 -15.42
C LYS A 67 -13.85 -5.93 -15.34
N LEU A 68 -13.85 -6.56 -14.16
CA LEU A 68 -14.56 -7.82 -13.93
C LEU A 68 -16.07 -7.57 -13.87
N GLU A 69 -16.53 -6.51 -13.20
CA GLU A 69 -17.94 -6.15 -13.14
C GLU A 69 -18.54 -5.86 -14.51
N GLU A 70 -17.85 -5.14 -15.41
CA GLU A 70 -18.35 -4.94 -16.79
C GLU A 70 -18.57 -6.24 -17.56
N LYS A 71 -17.70 -7.24 -17.36
CA LYS A 71 -17.83 -8.55 -18.01
C LYS A 71 -18.99 -9.34 -17.43
N TRP A 72 -19.14 -9.31 -16.10
CA TRP A 72 -20.28 -9.93 -15.42
C TRP A 72 -21.60 -9.29 -15.83
N LEU A 73 -21.69 -7.97 -15.92
CA LEU A 73 -22.88 -7.26 -16.40
C LEU A 73 -23.25 -7.66 -17.83
N LYS A 74 -22.27 -7.75 -18.74
CA LYS A 74 -22.50 -8.22 -20.12
C LYS A 74 -22.97 -9.67 -20.17
N LEU A 75 -22.48 -10.53 -19.27
CA LEU A 75 -22.90 -11.92 -19.18
C LEU A 75 -24.31 -12.04 -18.60
N VAL A 76 -24.59 -11.35 -17.50
CA VAL A 76 -25.90 -11.28 -16.84
C VAL A 76 -26.95 -10.78 -17.83
N PHE A 77 -26.68 -9.68 -18.55
CA PHE A 77 -27.59 -9.16 -19.56
C PHE A 77 -27.89 -10.17 -20.68
N LYS A 78 -26.87 -10.91 -21.14
CA LYS A 78 -27.09 -11.98 -22.14
C LYS A 78 -27.91 -13.14 -21.59
N VAL A 79 -27.68 -13.54 -20.35
CA VAL A 79 -28.41 -14.63 -19.70
C VAL A 79 -29.87 -14.23 -19.44
N GLU A 80 -30.11 -13.03 -18.91
CA GLU A 80 -31.46 -12.49 -18.70
C GLU A 80 -32.23 -12.37 -20.02
N MET A 81 -31.57 -11.95 -21.10
CA MET A 81 -32.19 -11.89 -22.43
C MET A 81 -32.61 -13.28 -22.93
N VAL A 82 -31.81 -14.31 -22.72
CA VAL A 82 -32.15 -15.71 -23.08
C VAL A 82 -33.28 -16.26 -22.20
N ILE A 83 -33.25 -15.98 -20.90
CA ILE A 83 -34.29 -16.39 -19.94
C ILE A 83 -35.63 -15.73 -20.30
N ASN A 84 -35.62 -14.43 -20.60
CA ASN A 84 -36.82 -13.70 -21.00
C ASN A 84 -37.34 -14.18 -22.36
N TRP A 85 -36.45 -14.44 -23.33
CA TRP A 85 -36.84 -15.00 -24.63
C TRP A 85 -37.45 -16.42 -24.50
N CYS A 86 -36.91 -17.27 -23.63
CA CYS A 86 -37.50 -18.58 -23.34
C CYS A 86 -38.87 -18.49 -22.65
N SER A 87 -39.17 -17.35 -22.01
CA SER A 87 -40.41 -17.13 -21.27
C SER A 87 -41.55 -16.57 -22.13
N GLU A 88 -41.26 -16.01 -23.33
CA GLU A 88 -42.27 -15.44 -24.24
C GLU A 88 -42.81 -16.42 -25.30
N ASP A 89 -42.10 -17.50 -25.65
CA ASP A 89 -42.63 -18.57 -26.52
C ASP A 89 -42.06 -19.97 -26.16
N PRO A 90 -42.84 -20.83 -25.48
CA PRO A 90 -42.42 -22.19 -25.12
C PRO A 90 -42.06 -23.10 -26.30
N ARG A 91 -42.36 -22.72 -27.55
CA ARG A 91 -42.14 -23.55 -28.74
C ARG A 91 -40.73 -23.41 -29.33
N LEU A 92 -39.96 -22.41 -28.90
CA LEU A 92 -38.61 -22.13 -29.43
C LEU A 92 -37.47 -22.79 -28.63
N VAL A 93 -37.77 -23.45 -27.51
CA VAL A 93 -36.77 -24.14 -26.66
C VAL A 93 -35.96 -25.19 -27.45
N HIS A 94 -36.56 -25.82 -28.46
CA HIS A 94 -35.88 -26.84 -29.29
C HIS A 94 -34.85 -26.28 -30.28
N LEU A 95 -34.85 -24.97 -30.57
CA LEU A 95 -33.90 -24.34 -31.50
C LEU A 95 -32.56 -23.97 -30.84
N VAL A 96 -32.49 -23.96 -29.51
CA VAL A 96 -31.29 -23.56 -28.75
C VAL A 96 -30.37 -24.77 -28.44
N VAL A 97 -30.82 -26.00 -28.70
CA VAL A 97 -30.06 -27.24 -28.43
C VAL A 97 -29.44 -27.82 -29.70
N SER A 98 -29.21 -27.00 -30.72
CA SER A 98 -28.40 -27.37 -31.89
C SER A 98 -27.44 -26.22 -32.21
N TYR A 99 -26.15 -26.53 -32.14
CA TYR A 99 -24.94 -25.67 -32.23
C TYR A 99 -24.34 -25.18 -30.91
#